data_AF-A0A7D5KVV3-F1
#
_entry.id   AF-A0A7D5KVV3-F1
#
_cell.length_a   1.000
_cell.length_b   1.000
_cell.length_c   1.000
_cell.angle_alpha   90.00
_cell.angle_beta   90.00
_cell.angle_gamma   90.00
#
_symmetry.space_group_name_H-M   'P 1'
#
loop_
_entity.id
_entity.type
_entity.pdbx_description
1 polymer ?
#
loop_
_entity_poly.entity_id
_entity_poly.type
_entity_poly.pdbx_seq_one_letter_code
_entity_poly.pdbx_strand_id
1 'polypeptide(L)'
;MKKGSIICADESNAYDILHAKFDTRRVNHSIEYRSPAGITNNLAESYFSRFRRMQYGQTHKFGNLYLASYANEAAYREDNRRQSNGDMFDDICKKCMKTLTSFNWCGYWQGNKRQAELLAA
;
A
#
# COMPACT_ATOMS: atom_id res chain seq x y z
N MET A 1 12.99 -5.75 8.46
CA MET A 1 12.16 -6.65 9.32
C MET A 1 12.94 -7.01 10.58
N LYS A 2 12.30 -6.98 11.74
CA LYS A 2 12.96 -7.30 13.02
C LYS A 2 13.09 -8.82 13.17
N LYS A 3 14.18 -9.29 13.77
CA LYS A 3 14.34 -10.72 14.09
C LYS A 3 13.22 -11.14 15.06
N GLY A 4 12.59 -12.28 14.79
CA GLY A 4 11.43 -12.77 15.56
C GLY A 4 10.07 -12.23 15.12
N SER A 5 9.99 -11.46 14.02
CA SER A 5 8.71 -11.13 13.40
C SER A 5 8.03 -12.39 12.83
N ILE A 6 6.70 -12.45 12.96
CA ILE A 6 5.85 -13.45 12.31
C ILE A 6 5.48 -12.92 10.93
N ILE A 7 5.65 -13.74 9.89
CA ILE A 7 5.27 -13.40 8.52
C ILE A 7 4.11 -14.31 8.09
N CYS A 8 3.01 -13.73 7.61
CA CYS A 8 1.93 -14.49 7.00
C CYS A 8 2.03 -14.40 5.47
N ALA A 9 2.00 -15.55 4.77
CA ALA A 9 2.09 -15.62 3.31
C ALA A 9 1.01 -16.56 2.73
N ASP A 10 0.79 -16.49 1.42
CA ASP A 10 0.00 -17.48 0.68
C ASP A 10 0.78 -18.79 0.51
N GLU A 11 0.21 -19.77 -0.20
CA GLU A 11 0.80 -21.09 -0.39
C GLU A 11 1.91 -21.19 -1.44
N SER A 12 2.33 -20.08 -2.06
CA SER A 12 3.34 -20.09 -3.09
C SER A 12 4.70 -20.55 -2.54
N ASN A 13 5.32 -21.50 -3.26
CA ASN A 13 6.66 -22.03 -2.96
C ASN A 13 7.74 -20.92 -2.99
N ALA A 14 7.47 -19.78 -3.62
CA ALA A 14 8.39 -18.64 -3.65
C ALA A 14 8.77 -18.13 -2.25
N TYR A 15 7.91 -18.35 -1.25
CA TYR A 15 8.14 -17.88 0.12
C TYR A 15 8.81 -18.92 1.03
N ASP A 16 9.22 -20.08 0.52
CA ASP A 16 9.83 -21.15 1.34
C ASP A 16 11.12 -20.69 2.03
N ILE A 17 11.85 -19.79 1.36
CA ILE A 17 13.07 -19.15 1.87
C ILE A 17 12.79 -18.35 3.16
N LEU A 18 11.57 -17.88 3.39
CA LEU A 18 11.22 -17.11 4.60
C LEU A 18 11.21 -17.99 5.85
N HIS A 19 10.90 -19.28 5.75
CA HIS A 19 10.93 -20.22 6.89
C HIS A 19 12.34 -20.37 7.47
N ALA A 20 13.39 -20.13 6.68
CA ALA A 20 14.76 -20.19 7.16
C ALA A 20 15.12 -19.03 8.13
N LYS A 21 14.36 -17.92 8.11
CA LYS A 21 14.72 -16.69 8.83
C LYS A 21 13.63 -16.17 9.78
N PHE A 22 12.37 -16.54 9.57
CA PHE A 22 11.21 -16.00 10.28
C PHE A 22 10.20 -17.08 10.62
N ASP A 23 9.40 -16.86 11.69
CA ASP A 23 8.19 -17.64 11.95
C ASP A 23 7.18 -17.33 10.83
N THR A 24 7.25 -18.13 9.77
CA THR A 24 6.44 -17.95 8.57
C THR A 24 5.23 -18.86 8.65
N ARG A 25 4.04 -18.27 8.55
CA ARG A 25 2.76 -18.94 8.61
C ARG A 25 2.07 -18.83 7.26
N ARG A 26 1.47 -19.92 6.82
CA ARG A 26 0.80 -20.02 5.51
C ARG A 26 -0.70 -20.10 5.70
N VAL A 27 -1.43 -19.60 4.72
CA VAL A 27 -2.88 -19.76 4.67
C VAL A 27 -3.32 -20.16 3.25
N ASN A 28 -4.13 -21.21 3.20
CA ASN A 28 -4.73 -21.73 1.99
C ASN A 28 -6.07 -21.04 1.71
N HIS A 29 -6.11 -20.13 0.75
CA HIS A 29 -7.35 -19.40 0.42
C HIS A 29 -8.36 -20.22 -0.39
N SER A 30 -7.96 -21.40 -0.90
CA SER A 30 -8.90 -22.36 -1.49
C SER A 30 -9.70 -23.13 -0.43
N ILE A 31 -9.20 -23.18 0.81
CA ILE A 31 -9.83 -23.92 1.92
C ILE A 31 -10.42 -22.95 2.95
N GLU A 32 -9.68 -21.90 3.33
CA GLU A 32 -10.07 -21.00 4.42
C GLU A 32 -9.80 -19.53 4.08
N TYR A 33 -10.76 -18.64 4.39
CA TYR A 33 -10.57 -17.19 4.24
C TYR A 33 -9.54 -16.63 5.25
N ARG A 34 -9.45 -17.23 6.43
CA ARG A 34 -8.51 -16.91 7.51
C ARG A 34 -8.47 -18.10 8.45
N SER A 35 -7.28 -18.53 8.87
CA SER A 35 -7.18 -19.64 9.82
C SER A 35 -7.83 -19.32 11.18
N PRO A 36 -8.20 -20.35 11.97
CA PRO A 36 -8.68 -20.17 13.34
C PRO A 36 -7.71 -19.39 14.24
N ALA A 37 -6.40 -19.51 13.97
CA ALA A 37 -5.33 -18.78 14.66
C ALA A 37 -5.12 -17.34 14.15
N GLY A 38 -5.98 -16.85 13.24
CA GLY A 38 -5.93 -15.50 12.68
C GLY A 38 -4.89 -15.29 11.58
N ILE A 39 -4.20 -16.33 11.14
CA ILE A 39 -3.21 -16.27 10.04
C ILE A 39 -3.94 -15.95 8.73
N THR A 40 -3.51 -14.87 8.07
CA THR A 40 -4.04 -14.43 6.77
C THR A 40 -3.06 -13.47 6.09
N ASN A 41 -3.08 -13.43 4.76
CA ASN A 41 -2.44 -12.39 3.94
C ASN A 41 -3.49 -11.40 3.35
N ASN A 42 -4.77 -11.49 3.74
CA ASN A 42 -5.90 -10.74 3.14
C ASN A 42 -5.68 -9.22 3.10
N LEU A 43 -4.91 -8.67 4.05
CA LEU A 43 -4.57 -7.25 4.06
C LEU A 43 -3.76 -6.85 2.83
N ALA A 44 -2.78 -7.68 2.45
CA ALA A 44 -1.99 -7.46 1.24
C ALA A 44 -2.84 -7.64 -0.02
N GLU A 45 -3.68 -8.67 -0.07
CA GLU A 45 -4.58 -8.92 -1.20
C GLU A 45 -5.59 -7.78 -1.41
N SER A 46 -6.11 -7.24 -0.30
CA SER A 46 -7.03 -6.10 -0.33
C SER A 46 -6.35 -4.84 -0.85
N TYR A 47 -5.15 -4.54 -0.34
CA TYR A 47 -4.31 -3.44 -0.83
C TYR A 47 -4.05 -3.55 -2.33
N PHE A 48 -3.56 -4.70 -2.82
CA PHE A 48 -3.26 -4.88 -4.24
C PHE A 48 -4.51 -4.77 -5.11
N SER A 49 -5.65 -5.27 -4.62
CA SER A 49 -6.93 -5.14 -5.33
C SER A 49 -7.38 -3.68 -5.44
N ARG A 50 -7.21 -2.88 -4.38
CA ARG A 50 -7.48 -1.44 -4.42
C ARG A 50 -6.53 -0.72 -5.38
N PHE A 51 -5.24 -1.03 -5.31
CA PHE A 51 -4.23 -0.42 -6.16
C PHE A 51 -4.49 -0.67 -7.65
N ARG A 52 -4.83 -1.91 -8.02
CA ARG A 52 -5.24 -2.27 -9.39
C ARG A 52 -6.47 -1.50 -9.86
N ARG A 53 -7.52 -1.40 -9.03
CA ARG A 53 -8.72 -0.60 -9.40
C ARG A 53 -8.39 0.87 -9.61
N MET A 54 -7.48 1.42 -8.80
CA MET A 54 -7.02 2.80 -8.96
C MET A 54 -6.32 2.99 -10.32
N GLN A 55 -5.43 2.05 -10.68
CA GLN A 55 -4.73 2.03 -11.96
C GLN A 55 -5.68 1.90 -13.15
N TYR A 56 -6.69 1.02 -13.08
CA TYR A 56 -7.56 0.73 -14.21
C TYR A 56 -8.60 1.82 -14.49
N GLY A 57 -9.10 2.52 -13.48
CA GLY A 57 -10.28 3.37 -13.68
C GLY A 57 -10.30 4.71 -12.94
N GLN A 58 -9.52 4.89 -11.88
CA GLN A 58 -9.62 6.12 -11.07
C GLN A 58 -8.61 7.19 -11.51
N THR A 59 -7.44 6.77 -11.96
CA THR A 59 -6.35 7.70 -12.28
C THR A 59 -6.05 7.68 -13.78
N HIS A 60 -6.12 8.84 -14.41
CA HIS A 60 -5.69 9.03 -15.78
C HIS A 60 -4.15 9.12 -15.88
N LYS A 61 -3.55 8.50 -16.90
CA LYS A 61 -2.09 8.48 -17.14
C LYS A 61 -1.29 7.97 -15.95
N PHE A 62 -1.68 6.80 -15.43
CA PHE A 62 -0.95 6.11 -14.38
C PHE A 62 0.49 5.80 -14.83
N GLY A 63 1.48 6.47 -14.24
CA GLY A 63 2.87 6.38 -14.67
C GLY A 63 3.83 6.03 -13.54
N ASN A 64 4.90 5.30 -13.88
CA ASN A 64 5.89 4.80 -12.91
C ASN A 64 6.62 5.92 -12.17
N LEU A 65 6.78 7.07 -12.80
CA LEU A 65 7.44 8.25 -12.21
C LEU A 65 6.86 8.65 -10.84
N TYR A 66 5.55 8.45 -10.65
CA TYR A 66 4.83 8.76 -9.41
C TYR A 66 4.31 7.50 -8.70
N LEU A 67 4.85 6.32 -9.01
CA LEU A 67 4.39 5.04 -8.46
C LEU A 67 4.36 5.03 -6.94
N ALA A 68 5.41 5.55 -6.29
CA ALA A 68 5.45 5.70 -4.83
C ALA A 68 4.28 6.53 -4.28
N SER A 69 3.92 7.61 -4.97
CA SER A 69 2.81 8.48 -4.55
C SER A 69 1.47 7.77 -4.68
N TYR A 70 1.28 7.03 -5.78
CA TYR A 70 0.10 6.20 -5.99
C TYR A 70 0.01 5.08 -4.94
N ALA A 71 1.11 4.39 -4.67
CA ALA A 71 1.15 3.33 -3.66
C ALA A 71 0.76 3.86 -2.28
N ASN A 72 1.29 5.03 -1.89
CA ASN A 72 0.94 5.68 -0.63
C ASN A 72 -0.53 6.08 -0.55
N GLU A 73 -1.12 6.62 -1.62
CA GLU A 73 -2.56 6.94 -1.67
C GLU A 73 -3.42 5.68 -1.50
N ALA A 74 -3.08 4.60 -2.19
CA ALA A 74 -3.80 3.33 -2.05
C ALA A 74 -3.65 2.72 -0.65
N ALA A 75 -2.47 2.86 -0.02
CA ALA A 75 -2.23 2.38 1.34
C ALA A 75 -3.10 3.15 2.33
N TYR A 76 -3.07 4.48 2.24
CA TYR A 76 -3.90 5.35 3.07
C TYR A 76 -5.39 5.00 2.95
N ARG A 77 -5.91 4.82 1.73
CA ARG A 77 -7.31 4.45 1.52
C ARG A 77 -7.65 3.04 2.02
N GLU A 78 -6.71 2.11 1.98
CA GLU A 78 -6.93 0.76 2.46
C GLU A 78 -6.97 0.70 3.99
N ASP A 79 -6.07 1.41 4.66
CA ASP A 79 -6.04 1.52 6.12
C ASP A 79 -7.28 2.23 6.66
N ASN A 80 -7.76 3.24 5.94
CA ASN A 80 -8.91 4.06 6.34
C ASN A 80 -10.22 3.63 5.67
N ARG A 81 -10.29 2.43 5.07
CA ARG A 81 -11.45 1.96 4.28
C ARG A 81 -12.78 1.88 5.05
N ARG A 82 -12.73 1.89 6.38
CA ARG A 82 -13.90 1.83 7.28
C ARG A 82 -14.31 3.20 7.83
N GLN A 83 -13.54 4.24 7.55
CA GLN A 83 -13.89 5.60 7.94
C GLN A 83 -14.95 6.16 7.02
N SER A 84 -15.77 7.07 7.54
CA SER A 84 -16.71 7.79 6.69
C SER A 84 -15.96 8.74 5.75
N ASN A 85 -16.57 9.11 4.64
CA ASN A 85 -15.99 10.11 3.73
C ASN A 85 -15.73 11.45 4.43
N GLY A 86 -16.59 11.82 5.41
CA GLY A 86 -16.43 13.03 6.21
C GLY A 86 -15.19 12.98 7.10
N ASP A 87 -14.97 11.86 7.79
CA ASP A 87 -13.78 11.68 8.64
C ASP A 87 -12.50 11.69 7.81
N MET A 88 -12.52 11.03 6.64
CA MET A 88 -11.38 10.99 5.75
C MET A 88 -11.05 12.39 5.19
N PHE A 89 -12.07 13.18 4.86
CA PHE A 89 -11.89 14.56 4.42
C PHE A 89 -11.27 15.42 5.54
N ASP A 90 -11.84 15.36 6.74
CA ASP A 90 -11.34 16.10 7.90
C ASP A 90 -9.89 15.72 8.25
N ASP A 91 -9.54 14.43 8.22
CA ASP A 91 -8.18 13.95 8.43
C ASP A 91 -7.18 14.50 7.40
N ILE A 92 -7.52 14.43 6.11
CA ILE A 92 -6.67 14.97 5.04
C ILE A 92 -6.51 16.49 5.20
N CYS A 93 -7.59 17.22 5.48
CA CYS A 93 -7.54 18.66 5.72
C CYS A 93 -6.61 19.01 6.88
N LYS A 94 -6.74 18.32 8.02
CA LYS A 94 -5.88 18.51 9.19
C LYS A 94 -4.41 18.23 8.88
N LYS A 95 -4.11 17.19 8.09
CA LYS A 95 -2.74 16.87 7.67
C LYS A 95 -2.18 17.93 6.72
N CYS A 96 -2.95 18.38 5.74
CA CYS A 96 -2.56 19.45 4.82
C CYS A 96 -2.21 20.75 5.56
N MET A 97 -2.99 21.13 6.56
CA MET A 97 -2.73 22.34 7.36
C MET A 97 -1.46 22.27 8.20
N LYS A 98 -1.00 21.07 8.57
CA LYS A 98 0.21 20.85 9.39
C LYS A 98 1.46 20.56 8.58
N THR A 99 1.30 20.21 7.30
CA THR A 99 2.40 19.80 6.45
C THR A 99 3.08 21.02 5.83
N LEU A 100 4.41 21.06 5.87
CA LEU A 100 5.19 22.09 5.19
C LEU A 100 5.02 21.99 3.67
N THR A 101 5.33 23.07 2.96
CA THR A 101 5.29 23.09 1.50
C THR A 101 6.15 21.97 0.91
N SER A 102 5.53 21.10 0.11
CA SER A 102 6.24 20.00 -0.55
C SER A 102 7.13 20.51 -1.68
N PHE A 103 8.45 20.31 -1.56
CA PHE A 103 9.40 20.58 -2.63
C PHE A 103 9.09 19.81 -3.92
N ASN A 104 8.58 18.59 -3.80
CA ASN A 104 8.28 17.72 -4.95
C ASN A 104 7.02 18.14 -5.74
N TRP A 105 6.14 18.93 -5.13
CA TRP A 105 4.83 19.27 -5.71
C TRP A 105 4.64 20.78 -5.91
N CYS A 106 5.37 21.61 -5.16
CA CYS A 106 5.36 23.05 -5.34
C CYS A 106 5.85 23.40 -6.76
N GLY A 107 5.13 24.26 -7.48
CA GLY A 107 5.50 24.63 -8.84
C GLY A 107 5.32 23.51 -9.89
N TYR A 108 4.57 22.44 -9.60
CA TYR A 108 4.34 21.35 -10.55
C TYR A 108 3.85 21.84 -11.93
N TRP A 109 2.89 22.77 -11.92
CA TRP A 109 2.35 23.40 -13.13
C TRP A 109 3.31 24.40 -13.80
N GLN A 110 4.34 24.85 -13.08
CA GLN A 110 5.41 25.71 -13.57
C GLN A 110 6.59 24.90 -14.14
N GLY A 111 6.47 23.58 -14.20
CA GLY A 111 7.49 22.70 -14.76
C GLY A 111 8.32 21.93 -13.73
N ASN A 112 8.07 22.09 -12.43
CA ASN A 112 8.69 21.25 -11.39
C ASN A 112 8.08 19.83 -11.40
N LYS A 113 8.45 19.06 -12.42
CA LYS A 113 8.04 17.67 -12.60
C LYS A 113 9.22 16.79 -12.22
N ARG A 114 8.91 15.68 -11.54
CA ARG A 114 9.89 14.67 -11.19
C ARG A 114 10.55 14.14 -12.48
N GLN A 115 11.86 13.91 -12.44
CA GLN A 115 12.65 13.44 -13.60
C GLN A 115 12.93 11.93 -13.54
N ALA A 116 13.00 11.35 -12.35
CA ALA A 116 13.27 9.93 -12.13
C ALA A 116 12.33 9.35 -11.06
N GLU A 117 12.06 8.05 -11.14
CA GLU A 117 11.23 7.36 -10.15
C GLU A 117 11.93 7.32 -8.79
N LEU A 118 11.17 7.59 -7.71
CA LEU A 118 11.72 7.66 -6.35
C LEU A 118 12.14 6.30 -5.77
N LEU A 119 11.53 5.20 -6.22
CA LEU A 119 11.84 3.85 -5.75
C LEU A 119 13.05 3.22 -6.46
N ALA A 120 13.46 3.81 -7.58
CA ALA A 120 14.59 3.35 -8.40
C ALA A 120 15.81 4.27 -8.30
N ALA A 121 15.73 5.32 -7.46
CA ALA A 121 16.77 6.31 -7.24
C ALA A 121 17.69 5.93 -6.07
#